data_AF-A0A356Z9P8-F1
#
_entry.id   AF-A0A356Z9P8-F1
#
_cell.length_a   1.000
_cell.length_b   1.000
_cell.length_c   1.000
_cell.angle_alpha   90.00
_cell.angle_beta   90.00
_cell.angle_gamma   90.00
#
_symmetry.space_group_name_H-M   'P 1'
#
loop_
_entity.id
_entity.type
_entity.pdbx_description
1 polymer ?
#
loop_
_entity_poly.entity_id
_entity_poly.type
_entity_poly.pdbx_seq_one_letter_code
_entity_poly.pdbx_strand_id
1 'polypeptide(L)' 'MGSIIAIGLLFAIIGFYQIPALVQRKYWRELAAYSVLMVVAFILTLMRVMELKLPQPNEGVMVVLKYFNLI' A
#
# COMPACT_ATOMS: atom_id res chain seq x y z
N MET A 1 -7.60 16.44 3.87
CA MET A 1 -7.21 16.11 5.27
C MET A 1 -7.87 14.84 5.80
N GLY A 2 -9.18 14.63 5.62
CA GLY A 2 -9.88 13.42 6.12
C GLY A 2 -9.31 12.08 5.61
N SER A 3 -8.81 12.03 4.37
CA SER A 3 -8.26 10.80 3.77
C SER A 3 -7.02 10.28 4.48
N ILE A 4 -6.14 11.16 4.98
CA ILE A 4 -4.89 10.76 5.65
C ILE A 4 -5.20 10.07 6.99
N ILE A 5 -6.16 10.63 7.74
CA ILE A 5 -6.60 10.08 9.03
C ILE A 5 -7.24 8.70 8.82
N ALA A 6 -8.08 8.56 7.79
CA ALA A 6 -8.71 7.29 7.45
C ALA A 6 -7.67 6.22 7.08
N ILE A 7 -6.63 6.57 6.30
CA ILE A 7 -5.54 5.66 5.94
C ILE A 7 -4.76 5.23 7.20
N GLY A 8 -4.39 6.18 8.06
CA GLY A 8 -3.70 5.85 9.32
C GLY A 8 -4.49 4.87 10.18
N LEU A 9 -5.79 5.12 10.37
CA LEU A 9 -6.69 4.23 11.10
C LEU A 9 -6.77 2.84 10.47
N LEU A 10 -6.89 2.77 9.15
CA LEU A 10 -7.03 1.51 8.42
C LEU A 10 -5.77 0.65 8.57
N PHE A 11 -4.58 1.24 8.38
CA PHE A 11 -3.32 0.53 8.62
C PHE A 11 -3.15 0.12 10.09
N ALA A 12 -3.56 0.95 11.06
CA ALA A 12 -3.52 0.60 12.48
C ALA A 12 -4.39 -0.63 12.80
N ILE A 13 -5.61 -0.70 12.24
CA ILE A 13 -6.52 -1.85 12.42
C ILE A 13 -5.91 -3.13 11.83
N ILE A 14 -5.37 -3.06 10.62
CA ILE A 14 -4.72 -4.20 9.95
C ILE A 14 -3.54 -4.69 10.80
N GLY A 15 -2.70 -3.79 11.29
CA GLY A 15 -1.56 -4.10 12.16
C GLY A 15 -2.01 -4.75 13.45
N PHE A 16 -3.00 -4.17 14.12
CA PHE A 16 -3.52 -4.69 15.38
C PHE A 16 -4.12 -6.10 15.26
N TYR A 17 -4.70 -6.44 14.11
CA TYR A 17 -5.23 -7.79 13.88
C TYR A 17 -4.14 -8.80 13.48
N GLN A 18 -3.21 -8.43 12.61
CA GLN A 18 -2.21 -9.36 12.06
C GLN A 18 -1.00 -9.57 12.98
N ILE A 19 -0.48 -8.51 13.61
CA ILE A 19 0.70 -8.58 14.49
C ILE A 19 0.53 -9.60 15.63
N PRO A 20 -0.56 -9.61 16.42
CA PRO A 20 -0.70 -10.57 17.51
C PRO A 20 -0.81 -12.01 17.00
N ALA A 21 -1.45 -12.24 15.85
CA ALA A 21 -1.52 -13.57 15.25
C ALA A 21 -0.13 -14.10 14.85
N LEU A 22 0.72 -13.25 14.29
CA LEU A 22 2.11 -13.55 13.92
C LEU A 22 3.01 -13.78 15.15
N VAL A 23 2.85 -12.96 16.19
CA VAL A 23 3.60 -13.06 17.44
C VAL A 23 3.21 -14.33 18.21
N GLN A 24 1.92 -14.67 18.30
CA GLN A 24 1.44 -15.89 18.96
C GLN A 24 2.00 -17.15 18.31
N ARG A 25 2.17 -17.16 16.99
CA ARG A 25 2.77 -18.28 16.24
C ARG A 25 4.31 -18.28 16.23
N LYS A 26 4.94 -17.31 16.89
CA LYS A 26 6.41 -17.09 16.92
C LYS A 26 7.05 -16.95 15.53
N TYR A 27 6.31 -16.47 14.55
CA TYR A 27 6.82 -16.27 13.19
C TYR A 27 7.53 -14.93 13.05
N TRP A 28 8.67 -14.78 13.71
CA TRP A 28 9.45 -13.53 13.73
C TRP A 28 9.95 -13.10 12.35
N ARG A 29 10.29 -14.07 11.48
CA ARG A 29 10.69 -13.80 10.09
C ARG A 29 9.53 -13.26 9.25
N GLU A 30 8.34 -13.84 9.42
CA GLU A 30 7.13 -13.39 8.73
C GLU A 30 6.66 -12.04 9.26
N LEU A 31 6.78 -11.81 10.57
CA LEU A 31 6.49 -10.52 11.19
C LEU A 31 7.40 -9.43 10.62
N ALA A 32 8.70 -9.69 10.45
CA ALA A 32 9.62 -8.75 9.84
C ALA A 32 9.24 -8.45 8.37
N ALA A 33 8.97 -9.47 7.55
CA ALA A 33 8.56 -9.28 6.17
C ALA A 33 7.24 -8.51 6.06
N TYR A 34 6.26 -8.87 6.90
CA TYR A 34 4.97 -8.19 7.01
C TYR A 34 5.15 -6.71 7.39
N SER A 35 5.92 -6.40 8.43
CA SER A 35 6.18 -5.03 8.86
C SER A 35 6.86 -4.20 7.77
N VAL A 36 7.86 -4.75 7.07
CA VAL A 36 8.51 -4.06 5.95
C VAL A 36 7.50 -3.74 4.85
N LEU A 37 6.72 -4.73 4.41
CA LEU A 37 5.69 -4.55 3.38
C LEU A 37 4.62 -3.53 3.83
N MET A 38 4.24 -3.58 5.10
CA MET A 38 3.24 -2.68 5.68
C MET A 38 3.71 -1.23 5.67
N VAL A 39 4.97 -0.97 6.04
CA VAL A 39 5.57 0.37 6.00
C VAL A 39 5.69 0.85 4.55
N VAL A 40 6.15 0.01 3.63
CA VAL A 40 6.23 0.36 2.20
C VAL A 40 4.85 0.73 1.64
N ALA A 41 3.83 -0.10 1.91
CA ALA A 41 2.46 0.16 1.48
C ALA A 41 1.90 1.47 2.08
N PHE A 42 2.19 1.75 3.35
CA PHE A 42 1.77 2.99 4.00
C PHE A 42 2.41 4.22 3.35
N ILE A 43 3.73 4.20 3.11
CA ILE A 43 4.45 5.28 2.45
C ILE A 43 3.90 5.51 1.04
N LEU A 44 3.74 4.46 0.23
CA LEU A 44 3.20 4.58 -1.13
C LEU A 44 1.78 5.17 -1.14
N THR A 45 0.95 4.76 -0.17
CA THR A 45 -0.42 5.27 -0.03
C THR A 45 -0.42 6.74 0.39
N LEU A 46 0.45 7.13 1.33
CA LEU A 46 0.63 8.53 1.72
C LEU A 46 1.11 9.37 0.54
N MET A 47 2.11 8.91 -0.22
CA MET A 47 2.60 9.61 -1.41
C MET A 47 1.47 9.85 -2.42
N ARG A 48 0.63 8.83 -2.66
CA ARG A 48 -0.54 8.95 -3.54
C ARG A 48 -1.56 9.98 -3.03
N VAL A 49 -1.84 10.01 -1.74
CA VAL A 49 -2.81 10.94 -1.13
C VAL A 49 -2.28 12.36 -1.04
N MET A 50 -0.97 12.54 -0.92
CA MET A 50 -0.33 13.85 -0.98
C MET A 50 -0.29 14.43 -2.41
N GLU A 51 -0.97 13.78 -3.37
CA GLU A 51 -1.00 14.16 -4.79
C GLU A 51 0.40 14.36 -5.39
N LEU A 52 1.42 13.73 -4.79
CA LEU A 52 2.69 13.55 -5.47
C LEU A 52 2.35 12.79 -6.75
N LYS A 53 2.51 13.45 -7.89
CA LYS A 53 2.26 12.92 -9.24
C LYS A 53 3.19 11.73 -9.47
N LEU A 54 2.85 10.61 -8.86
CA LEU A 54 3.37 9.31 -9.21
C LEU A 54 2.72 9.00 -10.55
N PRO A 55 3.50 8.87 -11.65
CA PRO A 55 2.95 8.46 -12.93
C PRO A 55 2.14 7.19 -12.68
N GLN A 56 0.85 7.26 -12.96
CA GLN A 56 -0.01 6.12 -12.69
C GLN A 56 0.46 4.99 -13.62
N PRO A 57 0.64 3.74 -13.14
CA PRO A 57 1.03 2.63 -14.02
C PRO A 57 0.08 2.48 -15.23
N ASN A 58 -1.16 2.93 -15.04
CA ASN A 58 -2.19 3.00 -16.06
C ASN A 58 -1.85 3.94 -17.23
N GLU A 59 -0.97 4.93 -17.05
CA GLU A 59 -0.46 5.75 -18.14
C GLU A 59 0.39 4.91 -19.09
N GLY A 60 1.25 4.03 -18.57
CA GLY A 60 2.00 3.08 -19.38
C GLY A 60 1.08 2.11 -20.12
N VAL A 61 0.06 1.60 -19.43
CA VAL A 61 -0.94 0.72 -20.05
C VAL A 61 -1.78 1.47 -21.10
N MET A 62 -2.15 2.73 -20.87
CA MET A 62 -2.83 3.58 -21.84
C MET A 62 -1.98 3.83 -23.08
N VAL A 63 -0.68 4.05 -22.93
CA VAL A 63 0.24 4.21 -24.08
C VAL A 63 0.26 2.94 -24.92
N VAL A 64 0.34 1.77 -24.30
CA VAL A 64 0.35 0.48 -25.01
C VAL A 64 -1.00 0.20 -25.67
N LEU A 65 -2.12 0.46 -24.98
CA LEU A 65 -3.47 0.25 -25.52
C LEU A 65 -3.78 1.20 -26.68
N LYS A 66 -3.36 2.47 -26.58
CA LYS A 66 -3.48 3.46 -27.65
C LYS A 66 -2.60 3.10 -28.85
N TYR A 67 -1.41 2.55 -28.61
CA TYR A 67 -0.55 2.04 -29.69
C TYR A 67 -1.22 0.90 -30.47
N PHE A 68 -1.95 0.03 -29.78
CA PHE A 68 -2.71 -1.08 -30.40
C PHE A 68 -4.12 -0.69 -30.87
N ASN A 69 -4.53 0.57 -30.74
CA ASN A 69 -5.84 1.09 -31.18
C ASN A 69 -7.04 0.31 -30.60
N LEU A 70 -6.87 -0.25 -29.39
CA LEU A 70 -7.88 -1.04 -28.67
C LEU A 70 -8.90 -0.15 -27.93
N ILE A 71 -8.59 1.14 -27.78
CA ILE A 71 -9.40 2.22 -27.19
C ILE A 71 -8.98 3.53 -27.85
#